data_AF-A0A7V7S4M4-F1
#
_entry.id   AF-A0A7V7S4M4-F1
#
_cell.length_a   1.000
_cell.length_b   1.000
_cell.length_c   1.000
_cell.angle_alpha   90.00
_cell.angle_beta   90.00
_cell.angle_gamma   90.00
#
_symmetry.space_group_name_H-M   'P 1'
#
loop_
_entity.id
_entity.type
_entity.pdbx_description
1 polymer ?
#
loop_
_entity_poly.entity_id
_entity_poly.type
_entity_poly.pdbx_seq_one_letter_code
_entity_poly.pdbx_strand_id
1 'polypeptide(L)'
;MKKGLLLIPILIILLSGCSNNDIFGSWEVVDNKNGLCPTFYKFETVVKEVKKEKIVQNLVEMQTTKKKEDLYKGSFVKDSNVYHIDYGNSFTSDQTIKVVDGTLNVYFYAVERLCTYKKN
;
A
#
# COMPACT_ATOMS: atom_id res chain seq x y z
N MET A 1 -20.05 -56.26 19.01
CA MET A 1 -19.35 -55.95 17.74
C MET A 1 -20.30 -55.04 16.96
N LYS A 2 -20.00 -53.82 16.51
CA LYS A 2 -18.77 -53.24 15.95
C LYS A 2 -18.60 -51.80 16.46
N LYS A 3 -17.34 -51.42 16.74
CA LYS A 3 -16.92 -50.06 17.09
C LYS A 3 -16.91 -49.23 15.79
N GLY A 4 -17.79 -48.24 15.68
CA GLY A 4 -17.74 -47.25 14.61
C GLY A 4 -16.90 -46.06 15.07
N LEU A 5 -15.60 -46.12 14.83
CA LEU A 5 -14.68 -45.02 15.12
C LEU A 5 -14.86 -43.95 14.04
N LEU A 6 -15.63 -42.89 14.34
CA LEU A 6 -15.73 -41.71 13.49
C LEU A 6 -14.44 -40.90 13.62
N LEU A 7 -13.52 -41.09 12.68
CA LEU A 7 -12.36 -40.23 12.49
C LEU A 7 -12.84 -38.94 11.80
N ILE A 8 -12.96 -37.86 12.57
CA ILE A 8 -13.18 -36.51 12.05
C ILE A 8 -11.84 -36.03 11.48
N PRO A 9 -11.70 -35.74 10.18
CA PRO A 9 -10.53 -35.05 9.69
C PRO A 9 -10.66 -33.58 10.13
N ILE A 10 -9.89 -33.22 11.15
CA ILE A 10 -9.65 -31.82 11.50
C ILE A 10 -8.86 -31.23 10.35
N LEU A 11 -9.57 -30.63 9.39
CA LEU A 11 -8.96 -29.79 8.38
C LEU A 11 -8.58 -28.48 9.06
N ILE A 12 -7.42 -28.46 9.71
CA ILE A 12 -6.79 -27.21 10.16
C ILE A 12 -6.39 -26.49 8.88
N ILE A 13 -7.26 -25.62 8.40
CA ILE A 13 -6.89 -24.62 7.41
C ILE A 13 -5.97 -23.64 8.16
N LEU A 14 -4.69 -23.97 8.20
CA LEU A 14 -3.62 -22.99 8.41
C LEU A 14 -3.70 -22.04 7.22
N LEU A 15 -4.55 -21.01 7.32
CA LEU A 15 -4.35 -19.75 6.63
C LEU A 15 -3.11 -19.11 7.27
N SER A 16 -1.94 -19.74 7.10
CA SER A 16 -0.66 -19.08 7.30
C SER A 16 -0.67 -17.91 6.34
N GLY A 17 -0.92 -16.72 6.90
CA GLY A 17 -1.07 -15.49 6.15
C GLY A 17 0.07 -15.37 5.17
N CYS A 18 -0.27 -15.28 3.88
CA CYS A 18 0.62 -14.68 2.92
C CYS A 18 1.02 -13.32 3.53
N SER A 19 2.28 -13.16 3.93
CA SER A 19 2.81 -11.83 4.15
C SER A 19 2.69 -11.15 2.78
N ASN A 20 1.64 -10.38 2.60
CA ASN A 20 1.45 -9.64 1.38
C ASN A 20 2.58 -8.61 1.37
N ASN A 21 3.68 -8.95 0.68
CA ASN A 21 4.81 -8.06 0.36
C ASN A 21 4.39 -6.98 -0.64
N ASP A 22 3.10 -6.66 -0.68
CA ASP A 22 2.50 -5.65 -1.50
C ASP A 22 2.43 -4.32 -0.74
N ILE A 23 2.34 -3.25 -1.50
CA ILE A 23 2.27 -1.90 -0.97
C ILE A 23 0.86 -1.55 -0.47
N PHE A 24 -0.14 -2.42 -0.68
CA PHE A 24 -1.54 -2.09 -0.46
C PHE A 24 -1.88 -1.99 1.02
N GLY A 25 -2.82 -1.12 1.34
CA GLY A 25 -3.19 -0.76 2.71
C GLY A 25 -2.59 0.56 3.17
N SER A 26 -2.72 0.80 4.47
CA SER A 26 -2.36 2.06 5.12
C SER A 26 -0.99 1.97 5.78
N TRP A 27 -0.22 3.05 5.71
CA TRP A 27 1.14 3.14 6.21
C TRP A 27 1.39 4.47 6.91
N GLU A 28 1.99 4.43 8.09
CA GLU A 28 2.33 5.60 8.90
C GLU A 28 3.85 5.74 9.01
N VAL A 29 4.36 6.97 8.93
CA VAL A 29 5.79 7.23 9.02
C VAL A 29 6.36 6.78 10.38
N VAL A 30 7.50 6.09 10.37
CA VAL A 30 8.15 5.58 11.60
C VAL A 30 8.91 6.68 12.32
N ASP A 31 9.67 7.50 11.57
CA ASP A 31 10.43 8.63 12.10
C ASP A 31 10.26 9.83 11.17
N ASN A 32 9.63 10.89 11.66
CA ASN A 32 9.47 12.16 10.94
C ASN A 32 10.12 13.31 11.71
N LYS A 33 11.31 13.07 12.27
CA LYS A 33 12.17 14.16 12.74
C LYS A 33 12.31 15.20 11.62
N ASN A 34 11.92 16.43 11.92
CA ASN A 34 11.93 17.61 11.03
C ASN A 34 10.77 17.74 10.03
N GLY A 35 9.75 16.87 10.04
CA GLY A 35 8.54 17.07 9.22
C GLY A 35 8.77 16.96 7.71
N LEU A 36 9.80 16.21 7.33
CA LEU A 36 10.35 16.15 5.98
C LEU A 36 9.80 14.98 5.15
N CYS A 37 9.17 14.01 5.80
CA CYS A 37 8.49 12.88 5.17
C CYS A 37 6.98 13.08 5.27
N PRO A 38 6.20 12.68 4.25
CA PRO A 38 4.77 12.54 4.41
C PRO A 38 4.45 11.65 5.60
N THR A 39 3.42 11.99 6.37
CA THR A 39 3.05 11.27 7.59
C THR A 39 2.30 9.98 7.31
N PHE A 40 1.64 9.89 6.16
CA PHE A 40 0.75 8.78 5.83
C PHE A 40 0.72 8.46 4.34
N TYR A 41 0.58 7.17 4.05
CA TYR A 41 0.18 6.65 2.74
C TYR A 41 -0.98 5.67 2.88
N LYS A 42 -1.84 5.61 1.86
CA LYS A 42 -2.75 4.50 1.63
C LYS A 42 -2.73 4.13 0.16
N PHE A 43 -2.45 2.87 -0.14
CA PHE A 43 -2.52 2.34 -1.50
C PHE A 43 -3.69 1.38 -1.62
N GLU A 44 -4.50 1.54 -2.66
CA GLU A 44 -5.67 0.70 -2.90
C GLU A 44 -5.90 0.45 -4.39
N THR A 45 -6.63 -0.63 -4.68
CA THR A 45 -7.08 -0.97 -6.03
C THR A 45 -8.60 -0.91 -6.06
N VAL A 46 -9.15 -0.15 -7.00
CA VAL A 46 -10.59 -0.03 -7.21
C VAL A 46 -10.95 -0.61 -8.57
N VAL A 47 -11.97 -1.47 -8.61
CA VAL A 47 -12.52 -1.99 -9.86
C VAL A 47 -13.77 -1.17 -10.20
N LYS A 48 -13.77 -0.52 -11.37
CA LYS A 48 -14.93 0.20 -11.90
C LYS A 48 -15.49 -0.55 -13.09
N GLU A 49 -16.80 -0.73 -13.13
CA GLU A 49 -17.49 -1.26 -14.30
C GLU A 49 -18.00 -0.10 -15.16
N VAL A 50 -17.50 0.01 -16.38
CA VAL A 50 -17.93 1.02 -17.36
C VAL A 50 -18.29 0.29 -18.64
N LYS A 51 -19.54 0.42 -19.09
CA LYS A 51 -20.04 -0.21 -20.34
C LYS A 51 -19.75 -1.72 -20.44
N LYS A 52 -19.90 -2.46 -19.33
CA LYS A 52 -19.61 -3.91 -19.18
C LYS A 52 -18.11 -4.30 -19.21
N GLU A 53 -17.20 -3.34 -19.23
CA GLU A 53 -15.77 -3.58 -19.07
C GLU A 53 -15.32 -3.26 -17.63
N LYS A 54 -14.45 -4.11 -17.07
CA LYS A 54 -13.86 -3.93 -15.75
C LYS A 54 -12.54 -3.19 -15.88
N ILE A 55 -12.48 -1.97 -15.36
CA ILE A 55 -11.27 -1.15 -15.32
C ILE A 55 -10.70 -1.21 -13.91
N VAL A 56 -9.46 -1.69 -13.78
CA VAL A 56 -8.72 -1.71 -12.53
C VAL A 56 -7.95 -0.40 -12.40
N GLN A 57 -8.16 0.32 -11.31
CA GLN A 57 -7.49 1.58 -11.01
C GLN A 57 -6.67 1.45 -9.73
N ASN A 58 -5.40 1.82 -9.82
CA ASN A 58 -4.48 1.90 -8.69
C ASN A 58 -4.51 3.31 -8.13
N LEU A 59 -4.93 3.46 -6.88
CA LEU A 59 -5.11 4.74 -6.20
C LEU A 59 -4.17 4.86 -5.02
N VAL A 60 -3.76 6.09 -4.77
CA VAL A 60 -2.92 6.43 -3.62
C VAL A 60 -3.47 7.67 -2.92
N GLU A 61 -3.49 7.61 -1.59
CA GLU A 61 -3.66 8.77 -0.73
C GLU A 61 -2.32 9.03 -0.02
N MET A 62 -1.89 10.28 0.03
CA MET A 62 -0.69 10.73 0.73
C MET A 62 -1.06 11.92 1.62
N GLN A 63 -0.65 11.89 2.87
CA GLN A 63 -0.81 13.03 3.78
C GLN A 63 0.56 13.58 4.15
N THR A 64 0.85 14.84 3.84
CA THR A 64 2.17 15.42 4.14
C THR A 64 2.32 15.78 5.62
N THR A 65 1.21 16.15 6.27
CA THR A 65 1.11 16.35 7.71
C THR A 65 -0.13 15.64 8.28
N LYS A 66 -0.39 15.75 9.58
CA LYS A 66 -1.62 15.21 10.19
C LYS A 66 -2.90 16.00 9.85
N LYS A 67 -2.78 17.15 9.17
CA LYS A 67 -3.92 18.02 8.84
C LYS A 67 -4.68 17.51 7.62
N LYS A 68 -6.00 17.64 7.64
CA LYS A 68 -6.87 17.10 6.58
C LYS A 68 -6.69 17.83 5.25
N GLU A 69 -6.39 19.12 5.27
CA GLU A 69 -6.11 19.91 4.06
C GLU A 69 -4.85 19.45 3.30
N ASP A 70 -3.95 18.74 3.97
CA ASP A 70 -2.68 18.25 3.42
C ASP A 70 -2.81 16.83 2.81
N LEU A 71 -4.04 16.45 2.45
CA LEU A 71 -4.36 15.17 1.82
C LEU A 71 -4.33 15.28 0.30
N TYR A 72 -3.41 14.54 -0.31
CA TYR A 72 -3.28 14.38 -1.74
C TYR A 72 -3.84 13.02 -2.14
N LYS A 73 -4.68 13.00 -3.17
CA LYS A 73 -5.21 11.76 -3.76
C LYS A 73 -4.79 11.68 -5.21
N GLY A 74 -4.37 10.51 -5.62
CA GLY A 74 -3.84 10.31 -6.95
C GLY A 74 -4.06 8.90 -7.47
N SER A 75 -3.56 8.70 -8.68
CA SER A 75 -3.41 7.38 -9.27
C SER A 75 -1.94 7.08 -9.48
N PHE A 76 -1.58 5.81 -9.59
CA PHE A 76 -0.21 5.43 -9.83
C PHE A 76 -0.08 4.31 -10.86
N VAL A 77 1.03 4.36 -11.60
CA VAL A 77 1.48 3.28 -12.46
C VAL A 77 2.86 2.87 -12.02
N LYS A 78 3.10 1.56 -11.95
CA LYS A 78 4.41 1.01 -11.67
C LYS A 78 5.10 0.67 -12.99
N ASP A 79 6.25 1.27 -13.23
CA ASP A 79 7.17 0.87 -14.29
C ASP A 79 8.47 0.36 -13.66
N SER A 80 8.73 -0.94 -13.82
CA SER A 80 9.87 -1.62 -13.17
C SER A 80 9.88 -1.39 -11.65
N ASN A 81 10.82 -0.59 -11.13
CA ASN A 81 10.96 -0.27 -9.70
C ASN A 81 10.47 1.15 -9.35
N VAL A 82 9.97 1.90 -10.33
CA VAL A 82 9.50 3.27 -10.15
C VAL A 82 7.98 3.30 -10.16
N TYR A 83 7.42 3.99 -9.19
CA TYR A 83 6.01 4.32 -9.11
C TYR A 83 5.86 5.76 -9.57
N HIS A 84 5.21 5.93 -10.72
CA HIS A 84 4.81 7.22 -11.25
C HIS A 84 3.44 7.56 -10.67
N ILE A 85 3.41 8.55 -9.76
CA ILE A 85 2.20 8.97 -9.07
C ILE A 85 1.74 10.32 -9.63
N ASP A 86 0.48 10.40 -10.02
CA ASP A 86 -0.20 11.63 -10.40
C ASP A 86 -1.28 11.97 -9.37
N TYR A 87 -1.05 13.04 -8.60
CA TYR A 87 -1.99 13.56 -7.59
C TYR A 87 -2.97 14.59 -8.18
N GLY A 88 -2.95 14.81 -9.50
CA GLY A 88 -3.70 15.85 -10.18
C GLY A 88 -3.11 17.24 -9.99
N ASN A 89 -3.76 18.25 -10.59
CA ASN A 89 -3.35 19.66 -10.48
C ASN A 89 -1.88 19.94 -10.81
N SER A 90 -1.32 19.19 -11.77
CA SER A 90 0.10 19.24 -12.17
C SER A 90 1.09 18.83 -11.07
N PHE A 91 0.62 18.13 -10.03
CA PHE A 91 1.49 17.58 -8.98
C PHE A 91 1.72 16.09 -9.22
N THR A 92 2.92 15.75 -9.68
CA THR A 92 3.36 14.37 -9.91
C THR A 92 4.56 14.04 -9.05
N SER A 93 4.77 12.76 -8.76
CA SER A 93 5.91 12.29 -7.98
C SER A 93 6.37 10.92 -8.47
N ASP A 94 7.64 10.83 -8.82
CA ASP A 94 8.32 9.57 -9.06
C ASP A 94 8.95 9.08 -7.76
N GLN A 95 8.69 7.82 -7.44
CA GLN A 95 9.12 7.21 -6.18
C GLN A 95 9.58 5.76 -6.39
N THR A 96 10.64 5.34 -5.71
CA THR A 96 10.87 3.89 -5.50
C THR A 96 10.15 3.48 -4.23
N ILE A 97 9.26 2.48 -4.34
CA ILE A 97 8.49 1.98 -3.20
C ILE A 97 8.78 0.49 -3.02
N LYS A 98 9.24 0.11 -1.83
CA LYS A 98 9.59 -1.28 -1.52
C LYS A 98 9.12 -1.68 -0.12
N VAL A 99 8.47 -2.83 -0.02
CA VAL A 99 8.18 -3.45 1.28
C VAL A 99 9.33 -4.38 1.64
N VAL A 100 9.95 -4.13 2.81
CA VAL A 100 11.04 -4.94 3.37
C VAL A 100 10.78 -5.11 4.86
N ASP A 101 10.79 -6.36 5.35
CA ASP A 101 10.62 -6.70 6.75
C ASP A 101 9.39 -6.04 7.42
N GLY A 102 8.27 -5.99 6.68
CA GLY A 102 7.01 -5.41 7.17
C GLY A 102 6.96 -3.88 7.19
N THR A 103 7.99 -3.20 6.68
CA THR A 103 8.04 -1.75 6.52
C THR A 103 7.97 -1.35 5.05
N LEU A 104 7.32 -0.23 4.77
CA LEU A 104 7.31 0.39 3.45
C LEU A 104 8.41 1.44 3.41
N ASN A 105 9.33 1.32 2.46
CA ASN A 105 10.39 2.28 2.20
C ASN A 105 10.07 3.02 0.91
N VAL A 106 9.99 4.35 0.99
CA VAL A 106 9.68 5.24 -0.13
C VAL A 106 10.85 6.17 -0.34
N TYR A 107 11.47 6.08 -1.51
CA TYR A 107 12.52 7.02 -1.95
C TYR A 107 11.92 8.05 -2.91
N PHE A 108 12.03 9.32 -2.56
CA PHE A 108 11.56 10.45 -3.35
C PHE A 108 12.72 11.02 -4.17
N TYR A 109 12.65 10.92 -5.50
CA TYR A 109 13.72 11.40 -6.38
C TYR A 109 13.89 12.93 -6.34
N ALA A 110 12.78 13.68 -6.36
CA ALA A 110 12.80 15.14 -6.45
C ALA A 110 13.49 15.84 -5.27
N VAL A 111 13.54 15.18 -4.11
CA VAL A 111 14.15 15.73 -2.88
C VAL A 111 15.21 14.80 -2.28
N GLU A 112 15.62 13.78 -3.04
CA GLU A 112 16.62 12.77 -2.67
C GLU A 112 16.46 12.24 -1.24
N ARG A 113 15.25 11.77 -0.90
CA ARG A 113 14.89 11.40 0.47
C ARG A 113 14.32 10.01 0.58
N LEU A 114 14.82 9.25 1.55
CA LEU A 114 14.25 7.97 1.96
C LEU A 114 13.37 8.16 3.21
N CYS A 115 12.13 7.69 3.13
CA CYS A 115 11.18 7.68 4.24
C CYS A 115 10.72 6.25 4.50
N THR A 116 10.66 5.86 5.77
CA THR A 116 10.23 4.52 6.20
C THR A 116 8.91 4.61 6.95
N TYR A 117 8.00 3.69 6.63
CA TYR A 117 6.65 3.62 7.16
C TYR A 117 6.35 2.23 7.71
N LYS A 118 5.54 2.18 8.76
CA LYS A 118 4.97 0.96 9.34
C LYS A 118 3.54 0.79 8.87
N LYS A 119 3.09 -0.46 8.72
CA LYS A 119 1.69 -0.75 8.41
C LYS A 119 0.79 -0.25 9.55
N ASN A 120 -0.34 0.36 9.21
CA ASN A 120 -1.41 0.75 10.15
C ASN A 120 -2.56 -0.26 10.09
#